data_AF-A0A2P8WA88-F1
#
_entry.id   AF-A0A2P8WA88-F1
#
_cell.length_a   1.000
_cell.length_b   1.000
_cell.length_c   1.000
_cell.angle_alpha   90.00
_cell.angle_beta   90.00
_cell.angle_gamma   90.00
#
_symmetry.space_group_name_H-M   'P 1'
#
loop_
_entity.id
_entity.type
_entity.pdbx_description
1 polymer ?
#
loop_
_entity_poly.entity_id
_entity_poly.type
_entity_poly.pdbx_seq_one_letter_code
_entity_poly.pdbx_strand_id
1 'polypeptide(L)'
;MARADTMAEDWLSRLREDFPDQPQSVCQSIVNWLLGESPERLADLAEADLAIARQAIEYRYRILQQRYWGVSPDQGYQRLIKRLSSLFLIRNKIKTWISLSRDRRRSVVDVIQEVIQEMMRSDRHLAQQLKWIATCTQNSRLRNLLMLASIEEYCLRPIRNQPLIIYRFVNYLRRSQKGGMTQVPIGELIRLVSDEIAPGDSEDSLSLLDVEAWNQYQEEQNELEQQSMRHQVKTSFVNYLSRNLDNTAARWLELHLKGLSQDQIAQSLGMPVQQVYRLREKVSYHAVRIFALREQPAMVLGWLKTSLQEHNFGLTPTQWDHYWQGLSPEEQAILTTYKEGQPTEALARRLGLKNRQIQAQWVQLYLRAQELRTQGEG
;
A
#
# COMPACT_ATOMS: atom_id res chain seq x y z
N MET A 1 -28.85 7.99 -26.63
CA MET A 1 -29.63 9.23 -26.47
C MET A 1 -30.61 9.14 -25.31
N ALA A 2 -31.73 8.41 -25.40
CA ALA A 2 -32.77 8.38 -24.35
C ALA A 2 -32.27 8.26 -22.90
N ARG A 3 -31.30 7.37 -22.61
CA ARG A 3 -30.76 7.18 -21.24
C ARG A 3 -29.97 8.38 -20.70
N ALA A 4 -29.24 9.08 -21.55
CA ALA A 4 -28.46 10.26 -21.15
C ALA A 4 -29.39 11.46 -20.89
N ASP A 5 -30.42 11.60 -21.71
CA ASP A 5 -31.44 12.64 -21.58
C ASP A 5 -32.25 12.45 -20.28
N THR A 6 -32.69 11.21 -19.98
CA THR A 6 -33.36 10.90 -18.70
C THR A 6 -32.48 11.24 -17.50
N MET A 7 -31.19 10.91 -17.54
CA MET A 7 -30.28 11.23 -16.43
C MET A 7 -30.06 12.74 -16.28
N ALA A 8 -30.05 13.49 -17.38
CA ALA A 8 -30.00 14.95 -17.33
C ALA A 8 -31.25 15.55 -16.68
N GLU A 9 -32.43 15.03 -17.01
CA GLU A 9 -33.71 15.43 -16.41
C GLU A 9 -33.77 15.11 -14.92
N ASP A 10 -33.35 13.91 -14.51
CA ASP A 10 -33.29 13.49 -13.11
C ASP A 10 -32.41 14.45 -12.28
N TRP A 11 -31.20 14.75 -12.79
CA TRP A 11 -30.29 15.68 -12.13
C TRP A 11 -30.83 17.11 -12.12
N LEU A 12 -31.50 17.55 -13.19
CA LEU A 12 -32.11 18.88 -13.24
C LEU A 12 -33.24 19.00 -12.20
N SER A 13 -34.07 17.96 -12.04
CA SER A 13 -35.12 17.92 -11.02
C SER A 13 -34.52 18.03 -9.62
N ARG A 14 -33.54 17.18 -9.31
CA ARG A 14 -32.86 17.20 -8.01
C ARG A 14 -32.18 18.53 -7.70
N LEU A 15 -31.51 19.13 -8.68
CA LEU A 15 -30.85 20.43 -8.47
C LEU A 15 -31.85 21.57 -8.21
N ARG A 16 -33.08 21.48 -8.73
CA ARG A 16 -34.13 22.45 -8.42
C ARG A 16 -34.67 22.28 -7.00
N GLU A 17 -34.71 21.04 -6.50
CA GLU A 17 -35.07 20.76 -5.11
C GLU A 17 -33.97 21.23 -4.15
N ASP A 18 -32.71 20.93 -4.47
CA ASP A 18 -31.56 21.30 -3.64
C ASP A 18 -31.28 22.82 -3.65
N PHE A 19 -31.61 23.52 -4.75
CA PHE A 19 -31.35 24.94 -4.95
C PHE A 19 -32.55 25.72 -5.53
N PRO A 20 -33.66 25.86 -4.77
CA PRO A 20 -34.91 26.43 -5.28
C PRO A 20 -34.80 27.90 -5.71
N ASP A 21 -33.89 28.65 -5.08
CA ASP A 21 -33.69 30.08 -5.36
C ASP A 21 -32.76 30.35 -6.55
N GLN A 22 -32.19 29.31 -7.18
CA GLN A 22 -31.27 29.48 -8.29
C GLN A 22 -31.99 29.49 -9.64
N PRO A 23 -31.53 30.32 -10.59
CA PRO A 23 -32.11 30.35 -11.93
C PRO A 23 -31.82 29.02 -12.65
N GLN A 24 -32.76 28.62 -13.52
CA GLN A 24 -32.65 27.37 -14.29
C GLN A 24 -31.33 27.25 -15.08
N SER A 25 -30.76 28.37 -15.53
CA SER A 25 -29.46 28.39 -16.23
C SER A 25 -28.30 27.92 -15.35
N VAL A 26 -28.34 28.14 -14.04
CA VAL A 26 -27.34 27.65 -13.08
C VAL A 26 -27.48 26.14 -12.91
N CYS A 27 -28.69 25.63 -12.70
CA CYS A 27 -28.93 24.19 -12.59
C CYS A 27 -28.49 23.47 -13.88
N GLN A 28 -28.83 24.02 -15.05
CA GLN A 28 -28.39 23.45 -16.34
C GLN A 28 -26.86 23.46 -16.49
N SER A 29 -26.19 24.52 -16.04
CA SER A 29 -24.72 24.59 -16.05
C SER A 29 -24.11 23.48 -15.20
N ILE A 30 -24.69 23.17 -14.05
CA ILE A 30 -24.24 22.10 -13.15
C ILE A 30 -24.50 20.73 -13.78
N VAL A 31 -25.68 20.49 -14.38
CA VAL A 31 -25.96 19.24 -15.11
C VAL A 31 -24.94 18.99 -16.21
N ASN A 32 -24.67 20.00 -17.05
CA ASN A 32 -23.69 19.89 -18.14
C ASN A 32 -22.27 19.57 -17.62
N TRP A 33 -21.90 20.14 -16.47
CA TRP A 33 -20.63 19.84 -15.81
C TRP A 33 -20.58 18.42 -15.23
N LEU A 34 -21.66 17.97 -14.60
CA LEU A 34 -21.77 16.64 -14.01
C LEU A 34 -21.66 15.55 -15.08
N LEU A 35 -22.38 15.71 -16.19
CA LEU A 35 -22.41 14.74 -17.30
C LEU A 35 -21.18 14.80 -18.22
N GLY A 36 -20.47 15.94 -18.23
CA GLY A 36 -19.25 16.13 -19.01
C GLY A 36 -19.50 16.41 -20.50
N GLU A 37 -18.40 16.44 -21.28
CA GLU A 37 -18.40 16.86 -22.70
C GLU A 37 -19.12 15.89 -23.64
N SER A 38 -19.20 14.60 -23.29
CA SER A 38 -19.78 13.56 -24.15
C SER A 38 -20.78 12.69 -23.38
N PRO A 39 -21.95 13.24 -23.01
CA PRO A 39 -22.97 12.51 -22.26
C PRO A 39 -23.52 11.31 -23.01
N GLU A 40 -23.44 11.32 -24.35
CA GLU A 40 -23.86 10.21 -25.22
C GLU A 40 -23.15 8.89 -24.88
N ARG A 41 -21.89 8.95 -24.42
CA ARG A 41 -21.12 7.75 -24.04
C ARG A 41 -21.76 6.98 -22.89
N LEU A 42 -22.55 7.65 -22.04
CA LEU A 42 -23.24 7.03 -20.91
C LEU A 42 -24.39 6.13 -21.39
N ALA A 43 -24.92 6.36 -22.60
CA ALA A 43 -25.97 5.54 -23.17
C ALA A 43 -25.45 4.16 -23.65
N ASP A 44 -24.16 4.08 -23.98
CA ASP A 44 -23.52 2.88 -24.56
C ASP A 44 -22.84 1.99 -23.51
N LEU A 45 -22.83 2.40 -22.24
CA LEU A 45 -22.21 1.64 -21.14
C LEU A 45 -23.06 0.42 -20.74
N ALA A 46 -22.36 -0.66 -20.36
CA ALA A 46 -22.98 -1.77 -19.65
C ALA A 46 -23.53 -1.32 -18.29
N GLU A 47 -24.51 -2.03 -17.74
CA GLU A 47 -25.22 -1.61 -16.52
C GLU A 47 -24.28 -1.45 -15.30
N ALA A 48 -23.27 -2.32 -15.17
CA ALA A 48 -22.26 -2.22 -14.13
C ALA A 48 -21.41 -0.95 -14.26
N ASP A 49 -20.95 -0.63 -15.46
CA ASP A 49 -20.15 0.57 -15.73
C ASP A 49 -20.99 1.86 -15.59
N LEU A 50 -22.28 1.79 -15.94
CA LEU A 50 -23.22 2.88 -15.75
C LEU A 50 -23.46 3.17 -14.26
N ALA A 51 -23.57 2.14 -13.42
CA ALA A 51 -23.67 2.30 -11.97
C ALA A 51 -22.45 3.02 -11.39
N ILE A 52 -21.24 2.64 -11.84
CA ILE A 52 -19.99 3.29 -11.45
C ILE A 52 -19.96 4.75 -11.91
N ALA A 53 -20.37 5.03 -13.15
CA ALA A 53 -20.44 6.39 -13.67
C ALA A 53 -21.41 7.27 -12.86
N ARG A 54 -22.58 6.73 -12.47
CA ARG A 54 -23.54 7.44 -11.61
C ARG A 54 -22.97 7.77 -10.24
N GLN A 55 -22.26 6.83 -9.62
CA GLN A 55 -21.59 7.07 -8.33
C GLN A 55 -20.50 8.14 -8.43
N ALA A 56 -19.71 8.13 -9.51
CA ALA A 56 -18.71 9.16 -9.74
C ALA A 56 -19.32 10.56 -9.92
N ILE A 57 -20.46 10.65 -10.63
CA ILE A 57 -21.23 11.89 -10.78
C ILE A 57 -21.77 12.36 -9.42
N GLU A 58 -22.35 11.45 -8.63
CA GLU A 58 -22.86 11.73 -7.27
C GLU A 58 -21.74 12.26 -6.36
N TYR A 59 -20.57 11.62 -6.38
CA TYR A 59 -19.43 12.04 -5.58
C TYR A 59 -18.96 13.45 -5.93
N ARG A 60 -18.84 13.75 -7.23
CA ARG A 60 -18.50 15.09 -7.72
C ARG A 60 -19.54 16.12 -7.28
N TYR A 61 -20.82 15.78 -7.35
CA TYR A 61 -21.91 16.65 -6.90
C TYR A 61 -21.80 16.94 -5.39
N ARG A 62 -21.58 15.92 -4.56
CA ARG A 62 -21.43 16.08 -3.10
C ARG A 62 -20.26 17.00 -2.74
N ILE A 63 -19.13 16.89 -3.43
CA ILE A 63 -18.00 17.82 -3.25
C ILE A 63 -18.45 19.27 -3.49
N LEU A 64 -19.14 19.55 -4.60
CA LEU A 64 -19.67 20.88 -4.89
C LEU A 64 -20.62 21.34 -3.77
N GLN A 65 -21.65 20.54 -3.47
CA GLN A 65 -22.72 20.89 -2.54
C GLN A 65 -22.19 21.14 -1.12
N GLN A 66 -21.37 20.24 -0.59
CA GLN A 66 -20.94 20.29 0.81
C GLN A 66 -19.81 21.29 1.05
N ARG A 67 -18.91 21.48 0.08
CA ARG A 67 -17.62 22.16 0.33
C ARG A 67 -17.51 23.52 -0.33
N TYR A 68 -18.15 23.70 -1.47
CA TYR A 68 -17.96 24.89 -2.32
C TYR A 68 -19.22 25.71 -2.53
N TRP A 69 -20.40 25.09 -2.46
CA TRP A 69 -21.65 25.78 -2.65
C TRP A 69 -21.85 26.89 -1.60
N GLY A 70 -22.31 28.07 -2.03
CA GLY A 70 -22.50 29.23 -1.17
C GLY A 70 -21.21 29.95 -0.72
N VAL A 71 -20.03 29.39 -1.00
CA VAL A 71 -18.74 29.94 -0.56
C VAL A 71 -18.21 30.96 -1.58
N SER A 72 -17.33 31.88 -1.17
CA SER A 72 -16.59 32.75 -2.10
C SER A 72 -15.45 31.96 -2.77
N PRO A 73 -15.01 32.32 -4.00
CA PRO A 73 -13.91 31.62 -4.66
C PRO A 73 -12.62 31.55 -3.83
N ASP A 74 -12.27 32.63 -3.12
CA ASP A 74 -11.07 32.68 -2.28
C ASP A 74 -11.16 31.72 -1.09
N GLN A 75 -12.31 31.70 -0.41
CA GLN A 75 -12.57 30.77 0.68
C GLN A 75 -12.61 29.32 0.18
N GLY A 76 -13.18 29.09 -1.01
CA GLY A 76 -13.17 27.79 -1.67
C GLY A 76 -11.74 27.31 -1.94
N TYR A 77 -10.88 28.17 -2.49
CA TYR A 77 -9.47 27.85 -2.71
C TYR A 77 -8.75 27.53 -1.39
N GLN A 78 -8.97 28.32 -0.34
CA GLN A 78 -8.41 28.03 0.98
C GLN A 78 -8.88 26.67 1.53
N ARG A 79 -10.15 26.30 1.33
CA ARG A 79 -10.69 24.98 1.73
C ARG A 79 -10.02 23.84 0.95
N LEU A 80 -9.88 23.99 -0.38
CA LEU A 80 -9.17 23.03 -1.23
C LEU A 80 -7.74 22.80 -0.72
N ILE A 81 -6.98 23.89 -0.56
CA ILE A 81 -5.59 23.81 -0.10
C ILE A 81 -5.50 23.21 1.30
N LYS A 82 -6.36 23.60 2.23
CA LYS A 82 -6.40 23.03 3.58
C LYS A 82 -6.71 21.54 3.54
N ARG A 83 -7.68 21.11 2.73
CA ARG A 83 -8.07 19.70 2.58
C ARG A 83 -6.93 18.88 1.99
N LEU A 84 -6.34 19.30 0.88
CA LEU A 84 -5.24 18.58 0.26
C LEU A 84 -4.00 18.58 1.18
N SER A 85 -3.72 19.68 1.88
CA SER A 85 -2.64 19.75 2.87
C SER A 85 -2.86 18.80 4.03
N SER A 86 -4.10 18.62 4.49
CA SER A 86 -4.41 17.71 5.61
C SER A 86 -3.96 16.27 5.37
N LEU A 87 -3.91 15.83 4.10
CA LEU A 87 -3.36 14.53 3.70
C LEU A 87 -1.87 14.37 4.05
N PHE A 88 -1.17 15.46 4.32
CA PHE A 88 0.27 15.53 4.57
C PHE A 88 0.62 16.13 5.96
N LEU A 89 -0.35 16.69 6.68
CA LEU A 89 -0.10 17.51 7.88
C LEU A 89 0.25 16.72 9.15
N ILE A 90 0.01 15.41 9.19
CA ILE A 90 0.07 14.65 10.44
C ILE A 90 1.53 14.39 10.91
N ARG A 91 2.59 14.48 10.09
CA ARG A 91 3.81 13.70 10.41
C ARG A 91 5.17 14.36 10.12
N ASN A 92 6.09 14.19 11.08
CA ASN A 92 7.43 14.81 11.16
C ASN A 92 8.32 14.55 9.92
N LYS A 93 8.19 13.39 9.28
CA LYS A 93 9.03 13.02 8.12
C LYS A 93 8.82 13.96 6.92
N ILE A 94 7.58 14.38 6.63
CA ILE A 94 7.30 15.30 5.50
C ILE A 94 7.92 16.68 5.74
N LYS A 95 7.85 17.19 6.98
CA LYS A 95 8.51 18.45 7.37
C LYS A 95 10.03 18.35 7.22
N THR A 96 10.63 17.25 7.68
CA THR A 96 12.08 17.01 7.51
C THR A 96 12.46 17.02 6.03
N TRP A 97 11.67 16.40 5.16
CA TRP A 97 11.92 16.34 3.72
C TRP A 97 11.82 17.69 3.01
N ILE A 98 10.83 18.51 3.35
CA ILE A 98 10.72 19.87 2.82
C ILE A 98 11.87 20.73 3.33
N SER A 99 12.27 20.57 4.60
CA SER A 99 13.42 21.28 5.18
C SER A 99 14.78 20.84 4.61
N LEU A 100 14.87 19.60 4.09
CA LEU A 100 16.04 19.07 3.39
C LEU A 100 16.05 19.44 1.90
N SER A 101 14.92 19.88 1.35
CA SER A 101 14.88 20.43 0.01
C SER A 101 15.71 21.73 -0.06
N ARG A 102 16.11 22.11 -1.28
CA ARG A 102 17.00 23.26 -1.54
C ARG A 102 16.44 24.58 -0.99
N ASP A 103 15.14 24.62 -0.68
CA ASP A 103 14.41 25.81 -0.26
C ASP A 103 13.80 25.62 1.14
N ARG A 104 14.64 25.78 2.18
CA ARG A 104 14.32 25.49 3.59
C ARG A 104 13.19 26.35 4.20
N ARG A 105 12.67 27.33 3.45
CA ARG A 105 11.58 28.23 3.86
C ARG A 105 10.21 27.82 3.35
N ARG A 106 10.10 26.82 2.47
CA ARG A 106 8.81 26.40 1.89
C ARG A 106 7.97 25.60 2.88
N SER A 107 6.67 25.83 2.87
CA SER A 107 5.69 25.03 3.59
C SER A 107 5.08 23.93 2.70
N VAL A 108 4.43 22.94 3.32
CA VAL A 108 3.63 21.92 2.60
C VAL A 108 2.59 22.57 1.69
N VAL A 109 1.98 23.67 2.18
CA VAL A 109 0.97 24.43 1.45
C VAL A 109 1.55 24.98 0.15
N ASP A 110 2.72 25.60 0.19
CA ASP A 110 3.37 26.19 -0.99
C ASP A 110 3.64 25.12 -2.06
N VAL A 111 4.13 23.95 -1.63
CA VAL A 111 4.41 22.83 -2.53
C VAL A 111 3.12 22.29 -3.17
N ILE A 112 2.03 22.16 -2.40
CA ILE A 112 0.75 21.69 -2.93
C ILE A 112 0.19 22.69 -3.95
N GLN A 113 0.30 23.99 -3.71
CA GLN A 113 -0.13 25.00 -4.67
C GLN A 113 0.64 24.87 -6.00
N GLU A 114 1.96 24.70 -5.94
CA GLU A 114 2.79 24.49 -7.13
C GLU A 114 2.42 23.19 -7.86
N VAL A 115 2.19 22.10 -7.13
CA VAL A 115 1.76 20.82 -7.71
C VAL A 115 0.42 20.95 -8.44
N ILE A 116 -0.56 21.61 -7.85
CA ILE A 116 -1.87 21.83 -8.48
C ILE A 116 -1.71 22.68 -9.74
N GLN A 117 -0.95 23.77 -9.67
CA GLN A 117 -0.68 24.62 -10.83
C GLN A 117 0.02 23.86 -11.95
N GLU A 118 0.97 22.99 -11.62
CA GLU A 118 1.65 22.14 -12.59
C GLU A 118 0.70 21.10 -13.21
N MET A 119 -0.15 20.45 -12.40
CA MET A 119 -1.17 19.52 -12.88
C MET A 119 -2.11 20.21 -13.86
N MET A 120 -2.60 21.41 -13.53
CA MET A 120 -3.47 22.18 -14.41
C MET A 120 -2.82 22.54 -15.76
N ARG A 121 -1.49 22.68 -15.81
CA ARG A 121 -0.75 23.02 -17.04
C ARG A 121 -0.34 21.79 -17.86
N SER A 122 0.00 20.69 -17.19
CA SER A 122 0.67 19.54 -17.81
C SER A 122 -0.24 18.33 -18.01
N ASP A 123 -1.32 18.21 -17.25
CA ASP A 123 -2.24 17.08 -17.32
C ASP A 123 -3.34 17.32 -18.36
N ARG A 124 -3.30 16.57 -19.45
CA ARG A 124 -4.21 16.72 -20.59
C ARG A 124 -5.68 16.47 -20.20
N HIS A 125 -5.94 15.49 -19.34
CA HIS A 125 -7.31 15.15 -18.95
C HIS A 125 -7.90 16.24 -18.06
N LEU A 126 -7.14 16.69 -17.05
CA LEU A 126 -7.58 17.80 -16.20
C LEU A 126 -7.77 19.09 -17.02
N ALA A 127 -6.83 19.41 -17.91
CA ALA A 127 -6.95 20.59 -18.79
C ALA A 127 -8.20 20.54 -19.67
N GLN A 128 -8.55 19.36 -20.21
CA GLN A 128 -9.78 19.17 -20.98
C GLN A 128 -11.03 19.41 -20.12
N GLN A 129 -11.08 18.86 -18.90
CA GLN A 129 -12.19 19.10 -17.98
C GLN A 129 -12.34 20.59 -17.62
N LEU A 130 -11.24 21.30 -17.36
CA LEU A 130 -11.27 22.73 -17.07
C LEU A 130 -11.77 23.56 -18.27
N LYS A 131 -11.39 23.16 -19.49
CA LYS A 131 -11.89 23.79 -20.71
C LYS A 131 -13.39 23.55 -20.88
N TRP A 132 -13.88 22.35 -20.59
CA TRP A 132 -15.32 22.05 -20.61
C TRP A 132 -16.11 22.86 -19.57
N ILE A 133 -15.57 23.04 -18.36
CA ILE A 133 -16.22 23.88 -17.34
C ILE A 133 -16.41 25.32 -17.84
N ALA A 134 -15.47 25.84 -18.64
CA ALA A 134 -15.59 27.17 -19.23
C ALA A 134 -16.72 27.28 -20.29
N THR A 135 -17.13 26.18 -20.91
CA THR A 135 -18.28 26.16 -21.83
C THR A 135 -19.62 25.93 -21.11
N CYS A 136 -19.59 25.38 -19.89
CA CYS A 136 -20.79 25.10 -19.10
C CYS A 136 -21.49 26.38 -18.60
N THR A 137 -20.75 27.46 -18.30
CA THR A 137 -21.33 28.69 -17.75
C THR A 137 -20.50 29.94 -18.03
N GLN A 138 -21.19 31.08 -18.19
CA GLN A 138 -20.56 32.41 -18.27
C GLN A 138 -20.39 33.07 -16.88
N ASN A 139 -21.02 32.51 -15.84
CA ASN A 139 -20.92 33.03 -14.49
C ASN A 139 -19.54 32.68 -13.91
N SER A 140 -18.68 33.69 -13.71
CA SER A 140 -17.31 33.52 -13.22
C SER A 140 -17.25 32.88 -11.83
N ARG A 141 -18.19 33.21 -10.94
CA ARG A 141 -18.26 32.63 -9.60
C ARG A 141 -18.59 31.15 -9.67
N LEU A 142 -19.65 30.77 -10.39
CA LEU A 142 -20.03 29.36 -10.56
C LEU A 142 -18.89 28.57 -11.21
N ARG A 143 -18.30 29.11 -12.29
CA ARG A 143 -17.17 28.49 -12.98
C ARG A 143 -16.01 28.17 -12.04
N ASN A 144 -15.66 29.09 -11.14
CA ASN A 144 -14.60 28.87 -10.15
C ASN A 144 -14.95 27.75 -9.16
N LEU A 145 -16.20 27.69 -8.68
CA LEU A 145 -16.63 26.63 -7.76
C LEU A 145 -16.61 25.24 -8.42
N LEU A 146 -17.10 25.15 -9.66
CA LEU A 146 -17.06 23.90 -10.44
C LEU A 146 -15.62 23.43 -10.69
N MET A 147 -14.73 24.38 -10.98
CA MET A 147 -13.30 24.12 -11.15
C MET A 147 -12.66 23.60 -9.87
N LEU A 148 -12.92 24.24 -8.72
CA LEU A 148 -12.40 23.79 -7.43
C LEU A 148 -12.89 22.38 -7.07
N ALA A 149 -14.18 22.11 -7.26
CA ALA A 149 -14.75 20.77 -7.03
C ALA A 149 -14.12 19.71 -7.93
N SER A 150 -13.86 20.04 -9.20
CA SER A 150 -13.22 19.13 -10.16
C SER A 150 -11.76 18.87 -9.82
N ILE A 151 -11.03 19.89 -9.35
CA ILE A 151 -9.65 19.73 -8.89
C ILE A 151 -9.60 18.87 -7.63
N GLU A 152 -10.50 19.09 -6.66
CA GLU A 152 -10.57 18.25 -5.46
C GLU A 152 -10.86 16.79 -5.82
N GLU A 153 -11.90 16.54 -6.63
CA GLU A 153 -12.23 15.19 -7.13
C GLU A 153 -11.03 14.54 -7.82
N TYR A 154 -10.39 15.26 -8.75
CA TYR A 154 -9.26 14.74 -9.52
C TYR A 154 -8.03 14.44 -8.64
N CYS A 155 -7.70 15.33 -7.70
CA CYS A 155 -6.59 15.15 -6.76
C CYS A 155 -6.82 13.97 -5.81
N LEU A 156 -8.07 13.68 -5.46
CA LEU A 156 -8.46 12.59 -4.58
C LEU A 156 -8.68 11.26 -5.30
N ARG A 157 -8.60 11.21 -6.64
CA ARG A 157 -8.70 9.95 -7.39
C ARG A 157 -7.67 8.94 -6.89
N PRO A 158 -8.08 7.71 -6.56
CA PRO A 158 -7.16 6.70 -6.07
C PRO A 158 -6.26 6.21 -7.21
N ILE A 159 -4.96 6.16 -6.94
CA ILE A 159 -3.97 5.44 -7.73
C ILE A 159 -3.28 4.49 -6.76
N ARG A 160 -3.50 3.17 -6.92
CA ARG A 160 -2.94 2.16 -6.02
C ARG A 160 -3.13 2.55 -4.54
N ASN A 161 -4.38 2.82 -4.11
CA ASN A 161 -4.80 3.28 -2.76
C ASN A 161 -4.45 4.65 -2.26
N GLN A 162 -3.73 5.45 -3.04
CA GLN A 162 -3.38 6.78 -2.59
C GLN A 162 -4.04 7.83 -3.49
N PRO A 163 -4.51 8.94 -2.92
CA PRO A 163 -4.89 10.10 -3.70
C PRO A 163 -3.81 10.46 -4.71
N LEU A 164 -4.18 10.70 -5.97
CA LEU A 164 -3.27 11.12 -7.05
C LEU A 164 -2.33 12.25 -6.61
N ILE A 165 -2.82 13.17 -5.78
CA ILE A 165 -2.04 14.29 -5.26
C ILE A 165 -0.78 13.85 -4.51
N ILE A 166 -0.78 12.67 -3.86
CA ILE A 166 0.38 12.12 -3.16
C ILE A 166 1.50 11.79 -4.14
N TYR A 167 1.20 11.08 -5.22
CA TYR A 167 2.20 10.76 -6.25
C TYR A 167 2.74 12.02 -6.92
N ARG A 168 1.86 12.97 -7.20
CA ARG A 168 2.25 14.24 -7.84
C ARG A 168 3.16 15.05 -6.91
N PHE A 169 2.86 15.07 -5.62
CA PHE A 169 3.68 15.69 -4.59
C PHE A 169 5.07 15.05 -4.48
N VAL A 170 5.16 13.71 -4.39
CA VAL A 170 6.45 12.99 -4.34
C VAL A 170 7.27 13.23 -5.62
N ASN A 171 6.64 13.16 -6.80
CA ASN A 171 7.31 13.41 -8.07
C ASN A 171 7.80 14.86 -8.21
N TYR A 172 7.08 15.81 -7.64
CA TYR A 172 7.50 17.21 -7.57
C TYR A 172 8.74 17.36 -6.68
N LEU A 173 8.71 16.82 -5.46
CA LEU A 173 9.85 16.84 -4.54
C LEU A 173 11.11 16.19 -5.14
N ARG A 174 10.96 15.06 -5.86
CA ARG A 174 12.09 14.43 -6.56
C ARG A 174 12.76 15.35 -7.57
N ARG A 175 11.97 16.12 -8.34
CA ARG A 175 12.50 17.04 -9.36
C ARG A 175 13.17 18.25 -8.72
N SER A 176 12.62 18.77 -7.62
CA SER A 176 13.22 19.87 -6.87
C SER A 176 14.50 19.45 -6.10
N GLN A 177 14.69 18.15 -5.82
CA GLN A 177 15.85 17.59 -5.12
C GLN A 177 17.07 17.22 -5.97
N LYS A 178 17.07 17.44 -7.31
CA LYS A 178 18.18 17.07 -8.22
C LYS A 178 19.55 17.73 -7.96
N GLY A 179 19.81 18.30 -6.77
CA GLY A 179 21.10 18.82 -6.33
C GLY A 179 21.48 18.54 -4.87
N GLY A 180 20.78 17.65 -4.14
CA GLY A 180 21.11 17.24 -2.76
C GLY A 180 21.81 15.87 -2.70
N MET A 181 22.74 15.69 -1.76
CA MET A 181 23.65 14.51 -1.66
C MET A 181 23.00 13.16 -1.30
N THR A 182 21.69 13.07 -1.12
CA THR A 182 20.99 11.82 -0.74
C THR A 182 19.77 11.60 -1.64
N GLN A 183 19.79 10.53 -2.44
CA GLN A 183 18.65 10.09 -3.24
C GLN A 183 17.96 8.92 -2.51
N VAL A 184 16.70 9.09 -2.10
CA VAL A 184 15.89 7.96 -1.56
C VAL A 184 15.07 7.34 -2.69
N PRO A 185 15.03 5.99 -2.81
CA PRO A 185 14.25 5.29 -3.82
C PRO A 185 12.73 5.58 -3.79
N ILE A 186 12.11 5.61 -4.97
CA ILE A 186 10.69 5.96 -5.18
C ILE A 186 9.72 5.01 -4.43
N GLY A 187 10.03 3.72 -4.42
CA GLY A 187 9.20 2.71 -3.76
C GLY A 187 9.19 2.87 -2.25
N GLU A 188 10.31 3.30 -1.67
CA GLU A 188 10.43 3.58 -0.24
C GLU A 188 9.67 4.86 0.13
N LEU A 189 9.69 5.88 -0.73
CA LEU A 189 8.88 7.09 -0.59
C LEU A 189 7.37 6.82 -0.67
N ILE A 190 6.92 6.02 -1.63
CA ILE A 190 5.50 5.66 -1.76
C ILE A 190 5.08 4.77 -0.59
N ARG A 191 5.89 3.78 -0.19
CA ARG A 191 5.63 2.96 1.01
C ARG A 191 5.59 3.79 2.28
N LEU A 192 6.54 4.70 2.50
CA LEU A 192 6.55 5.58 3.69
C LEU A 192 5.33 6.51 3.76
N VAL A 193 4.78 6.92 2.61
CA VAL A 193 3.54 7.70 2.56
C VAL A 193 2.29 6.79 2.59
N SER A 194 2.40 5.52 2.14
CA SER A 194 1.30 4.54 2.07
C SER A 194 1.06 3.81 3.39
N ASP A 195 2.12 3.28 4.00
CA ASP A 195 2.14 2.59 5.30
C ASP A 195 1.67 3.51 6.44
N GLU A 196 1.67 4.82 6.20
CA GLU A 196 1.28 5.84 7.16
C GLU A 196 -0.18 6.33 6.97
N ILE A 197 -0.91 5.92 5.92
CA ILE A 197 -2.36 6.20 5.75
C ILE A 197 -3.15 5.00 6.30
N ALA A 198 -3.24 4.87 7.63
CA ALA A 198 -4.12 3.90 8.28
C ALA A 198 -5.56 4.45 8.41
N PRO A 199 -6.60 3.59 8.40
CA PRO A 199 -8.01 3.95 8.17
C PRO A 199 -8.75 4.46 9.42
N GLY A 200 -8.08 5.24 10.27
CA GLY A 200 -8.69 5.83 11.46
C GLY A 200 -8.58 7.35 11.42
N ASP A 201 -9.70 8.04 11.63
CA ASP A 201 -9.85 9.50 11.81
C ASP A 201 -10.06 10.38 10.58
N SER A 202 -10.96 9.96 9.68
CA SER A 202 -11.85 10.93 9.05
C SER A 202 -13.23 10.35 8.83
N GLU A 203 -14.21 10.75 9.64
CA GLU A 203 -15.65 10.43 9.54
C GLU A 203 -16.33 10.93 8.25
N ASP A 204 -15.57 11.34 7.24
CA ASP A 204 -16.13 11.68 5.94
C ASP A 204 -15.09 11.38 4.85
N SER A 205 -15.45 10.49 3.93
CA SER A 205 -14.75 10.05 2.69
C SER A 205 -13.91 8.77 2.71
N LEU A 206 -14.54 7.62 2.91
CA LEU A 206 -14.24 6.38 2.16
C LEU A 206 -15.56 5.69 1.85
N SER A 207 -15.87 5.47 0.56
CA SER A 207 -17.05 4.71 0.15
C SER A 207 -16.91 3.26 0.62
N LEU A 208 -17.87 2.75 1.40
CA LEU A 208 -17.87 1.39 1.95
C LEU A 208 -17.75 0.29 0.88
N LEU A 209 -18.20 0.57 -0.35
CA LEU A 209 -18.12 -0.35 -1.49
C LEU A 209 -16.69 -0.46 -2.07
N ASP A 210 -15.90 0.61 -1.97
CA ASP A 210 -14.50 0.61 -2.41
C ASP A 210 -13.61 -0.12 -1.40
N VAL A 211 -14.00 -0.20 -0.13
CA VAL A 211 -13.23 -0.94 0.90
C VAL A 211 -13.38 -2.44 0.71
N GLU A 212 -14.58 -2.95 0.40
CA GLU A 212 -14.83 -4.38 0.21
C GLU A 212 -14.26 -4.92 -1.10
N ALA A 213 -14.46 -4.22 -2.22
CA ALA A 213 -13.87 -4.60 -3.51
C ALA A 213 -12.33 -4.49 -3.49
N TRP A 214 -11.81 -3.52 -2.74
CA TRP A 214 -10.37 -3.37 -2.52
C TRP A 214 -9.79 -4.44 -1.59
N ASN A 215 -10.48 -4.79 -0.50
CA ASN A 215 -10.09 -5.88 0.37
C ASN A 215 -10.06 -7.20 -0.39
N GLN A 216 -11.08 -7.48 -1.21
CA GLN A 216 -11.12 -8.68 -2.06
C GLN A 216 -9.97 -8.70 -3.09
N TYR A 217 -9.70 -7.58 -3.76
CA TYR A 217 -8.59 -7.50 -4.73
C TYR A 217 -7.20 -7.56 -4.07
N GLN A 218 -7.03 -6.97 -2.88
CA GLN A 218 -5.81 -7.11 -2.09
C GLN A 218 -5.64 -8.51 -1.53
N GLU A 219 -6.72 -9.13 -1.08
CA GLU A 219 -6.72 -10.50 -0.61
C GLU A 219 -6.34 -11.43 -1.75
N GLU A 220 -6.93 -11.25 -2.94
CA GLU A 220 -6.58 -12.01 -4.15
C GLU A 220 -5.11 -11.79 -4.58
N GLN A 221 -4.61 -10.55 -4.58
CA GLN A 221 -3.20 -10.27 -4.92
C GLN A 221 -2.22 -10.78 -3.86
N ASN A 222 -2.53 -10.59 -2.57
CA ASN A 222 -1.74 -11.12 -1.47
C ASN A 222 -1.73 -12.65 -1.51
N GLU A 223 -2.86 -13.27 -1.85
CA GLU A 223 -2.97 -14.71 -2.06
C GLU A 223 -2.11 -15.16 -3.24
N LEU A 224 -2.14 -14.46 -4.38
CA LEU A 224 -1.30 -14.77 -5.54
C LEU A 224 0.20 -14.63 -5.23
N GLU A 225 0.60 -13.55 -4.56
CA GLU A 225 1.99 -13.34 -4.13
C GLU A 225 2.42 -14.40 -3.10
N GLN A 226 1.57 -14.71 -2.12
CA GLN A 226 1.84 -15.78 -1.14
C GLN A 226 1.91 -17.16 -1.81
N GLN A 227 1.05 -17.45 -2.78
CA GLN A 227 1.06 -18.69 -3.55
C GLN A 227 2.35 -18.80 -4.37
N SER A 228 2.77 -17.72 -5.03
CA SER A 228 4.03 -17.65 -5.78
C SER A 228 5.24 -17.88 -4.88
N MET A 229 5.33 -17.16 -3.75
CA MET A 229 6.40 -17.35 -2.76
C MET A 229 6.41 -18.76 -2.17
N ARG A 230 5.23 -19.31 -1.83
CA ARG A 230 5.10 -20.69 -1.34
C ARG A 230 5.58 -21.70 -2.37
N HIS A 231 5.24 -21.50 -3.65
CA HIS A 231 5.71 -22.35 -4.74
C HIS A 231 7.24 -22.27 -4.91
N GLN A 232 7.80 -21.08 -4.82
CA GLN A 232 9.25 -20.85 -4.91
C GLN A 232 10.00 -21.51 -3.75
N VAL A 233 9.52 -21.34 -2.51
CA VAL A 233 10.10 -21.99 -1.31
C VAL A 233 10.00 -23.50 -1.43
N LYS A 234 8.83 -24.04 -1.80
CA LYS A 234 8.63 -25.48 -2.00
C LYS A 234 9.62 -26.04 -3.01
N THR A 235 9.71 -25.42 -4.19
CA THR A 235 10.59 -25.89 -5.28
C THR A 235 12.06 -25.84 -4.87
N SER A 236 12.48 -24.74 -4.23
CA SER A 236 13.84 -24.58 -3.73
C SER A 236 14.17 -25.61 -2.65
N PHE A 237 13.22 -25.90 -1.75
CA PHE A 237 13.44 -26.86 -0.67
C PHE A 237 13.46 -28.30 -1.17
N VAL A 238 12.58 -28.68 -2.11
CA VAL A 238 12.62 -29.98 -2.80
C VAL A 238 13.98 -30.20 -3.46
N ASN A 239 14.46 -29.20 -4.23
CA ASN A 239 15.78 -29.25 -4.86
C ASN A 239 16.91 -29.38 -3.84
N TYR A 240 16.82 -28.68 -2.71
CA TYR A 240 17.77 -28.78 -1.61
C TYR A 240 17.80 -30.19 -0.99
N LEU A 241 16.64 -30.80 -0.74
CA LEU A 241 16.53 -32.14 -0.14
C LEU A 241 17.10 -33.21 -1.08
N SER A 242 16.78 -33.15 -2.38
CA SER A 242 17.35 -34.07 -3.38
C SER A 242 18.87 -34.02 -3.45
N ARG A 243 19.47 -32.82 -3.26
CA ARG A 243 20.92 -32.63 -3.31
C ARG A 243 21.64 -33.06 -2.03
N ASN A 244 21.06 -32.79 -0.86
CA ASN A 244 21.75 -32.93 0.44
C ASN A 244 21.35 -34.17 1.24
N LEU A 245 20.21 -34.78 0.94
CA LEU A 245 19.74 -35.99 1.59
C LEU A 245 19.67 -37.12 0.56
N ASP A 246 18.56 -37.19 -0.16
CA ASP A 246 18.29 -38.11 -1.26
C ASP A 246 16.94 -37.74 -1.91
N ASN A 247 16.61 -38.40 -3.02
CA ASN A 247 15.31 -38.23 -3.69
C ASN A 247 14.13 -38.74 -2.85
N THR A 248 14.36 -39.66 -1.90
CA THR A 248 13.34 -40.15 -0.97
C THR A 248 12.83 -39.03 -0.08
N ALA A 249 13.71 -38.17 0.44
CA ALA A 249 13.35 -37.01 1.26
C ALA A 249 12.51 -35.98 0.48
N ALA A 250 12.87 -35.72 -0.78
CA ALA A 250 12.10 -34.85 -1.67
C ALA A 250 10.71 -35.43 -1.94
N ARG A 251 10.62 -36.73 -2.24
CA ARG A 251 9.35 -37.42 -2.48
C ARG A 251 8.47 -37.48 -1.23
N TRP A 252 9.07 -37.70 -0.08
CA TRP A 252 8.39 -37.63 1.22
C TRP A 252 7.75 -36.26 1.43
N LEU A 253 8.47 -35.16 1.15
CA LEU A 253 7.95 -33.81 1.29
C LEU A 253 6.75 -33.56 0.35
N GLU A 254 6.81 -34.02 -0.91
CA GLU A 254 5.69 -33.90 -1.84
C GLU A 254 4.43 -34.62 -1.35
N LEU A 255 4.60 -35.84 -0.83
CA LEU A 255 3.50 -36.64 -0.29
C LEU A 255 2.93 -36.04 1.00
N HIS A 256 3.80 -35.53 1.88
CA HIS A 256 3.41 -34.84 3.11
C HIS A 256 2.62 -33.57 2.81
N LEU A 257 3.03 -32.77 1.82
CA LEU A 257 2.29 -31.56 1.40
C LEU A 257 0.93 -31.86 0.75
N LYS A 258 0.67 -33.10 0.32
CA LYS A 258 -0.65 -33.56 -0.13
C LYS A 258 -1.57 -33.98 1.02
N GLY A 259 -1.10 -33.92 2.27
CA GLY A 259 -1.88 -34.26 3.46
C GLY A 259 -1.91 -35.76 3.79
N LEU A 260 -1.01 -36.57 3.21
CA LEU A 260 -0.94 -38.00 3.49
C LEU A 260 -0.36 -38.26 4.90
N SER A 261 -0.93 -39.24 5.61
CA SER A 261 -0.41 -39.70 6.89
C SER A 261 0.95 -40.40 6.74
N GLN A 262 1.71 -40.55 7.82
CA GLN A 262 3.01 -41.25 7.75
C GLN A 262 2.85 -42.70 7.29
N ASP A 263 1.74 -43.37 7.64
CA ASP A 263 1.43 -44.73 7.19
C ASP A 263 1.12 -44.78 5.68
N GLN A 264 0.35 -43.82 5.16
CA GLN A 264 0.07 -43.72 3.72
C GLN A 264 1.33 -43.40 2.92
N ILE A 265 2.20 -42.54 3.48
CA ILE A 265 3.50 -42.22 2.88
C ILE A 265 4.40 -43.47 2.89
N ALA A 266 4.42 -44.24 3.98
CA ALA A 266 5.18 -45.48 4.09
C ALA A 266 4.77 -46.51 3.03
N GLN A 267 3.46 -46.68 2.82
CA GLN A 267 2.93 -47.53 1.75
C GLN A 267 3.33 -47.03 0.36
N SER A 268 3.21 -45.73 0.10
CA SER A 268 3.54 -45.11 -1.19
C SER A 268 5.04 -45.17 -1.53
N LEU A 269 5.90 -45.06 -0.52
CA LEU A 269 7.36 -45.14 -0.68
C LEU A 269 7.89 -46.58 -0.59
N GLY A 270 7.05 -47.56 -0.24
CA GLY A 270 7.48 -48.94 -0.02
C GLY A 270 8.45 -49.09 1.17
N MET A 271 8.29 -48.26 2.21
CA MET A 271 9.20 -48.20 3.36
C MET A 271 8.49 -48.60 4.67
N PRO A 272 9.21 -49.13 5.67
CA PRO A 272 8.68 -49.30 7.01
C PRO A 272 8.28 -47.95 7.63
N VAL A 273 7.12 -47.90 8.29
CA VAL A 273 6.57 -46.68 8.94
C VAL A 273 7.60 -46.00 9.87
N GLN A 274 8.35 -46.78 10.64
CA GLN A 274 9.40 -46.25 11.54
C GLN A 274 10.48 -45.45 10.80
N GLN A 275 10.85 -45.86 9.57
CA GLN A 275 11.84 -45.14 8.77
C GLN A 275 11.27 -43.82 8.24
N VAL A 276 9.97 -43.79 7.94
CA VAL A 276 9.26 -42.57 7.52
C VAL A 276 9.22 -41.55 8.66
N TYR A 277 9.02 -41.97 9.92
CA TYR A 277 9.12 -41.09 11.09
C TYR A 277 10.54 -40.50 11.26
N ARG A 278 11.59 -41.31 11.09
CA ARG A 278 12.97 -40.80 11.10
C ARG A 278 13.25 -39.83 9.96
N LEU A 279 12.70 -40.11 8.78
CA LEU A 279 12.81 -39.23 7.62
C LEU A 279 12.12 -37.89 7.88
N ARG A 280 10.93 -37.90 8.49
CA ARG A 280 10.22 -36.69 8.94
C ARG A 280 11.10 -35.84 9.85
N GLU A 281 11.68 -36.43 10.91
CA GLU A 281 12.55 -35.69 11.84
C GLU A 281 13.75 -35.08 11.13
N LYS A 282 14.39 -35.84 10.24
CA LYS A 282 15.54 -35.37 9.45
C LYS A 282 15.14 -34.22 8.53
N VAL A 283 14.03 -34.34 7.80
CA VAL A 283 13.53 -33.27 6.93
C VAL A 283 13.16 -32.03 7.74
N SER A 284 12.52 -32.18 8.91
CA SER A 284 12.20 -31.07 9.82
C SER A 284 13.46 -30.35 10.32
N TYR A 285 14.51 -31.09 10.69
CA TYR A 285 15.79 -30.51 11.06
C TYR A 285 16.38 -29.67 9.91
N HIS A 286 16.42 -30.23 8.70
CA HIS A 286 16.92 -29.54 7.52
C HIS A 286 16.09 -28.30 7.17
N ALA A 287 14.76 -28.36 7.30
CA ALA A 287 13.87 -27.24 7.04
C ALA A 287 14.19 -26.05 7.96
N VAL A 288 14.20 -26.29 9.28
CA VAL A 288 14.28 -25.22 10.29
C VAL A 288 15.71 -24.76 10.54
N ARG A 289 16.66 -25.70 10.72
CA ARG A 289 18.02 -25.37 11.19
C ARG A 289 18.99 -25.02 10.08
N ILE A 290 18.77 -25.53 8.87
CA ILE A 290 19.70 -25.36 7.75
C ILE A 290 19.09 -24.50 6.65
N PHE A 291 17.99 -24.96 6.04
CA PHE A 291 17.42 -24.31 4.87
C PHE A 291 16.91 -22.90 5.20
N ALA A 292 16.11 -22.76 6.26
CA ALA A 292 15.54 -21.48 6.68
C ALA A 292 16.55 -20.48 7.26
N LEU A 293 17.67 -20.94 7.84
CA LEU A 293 18.57 -20.08 8.62
C LEU A 293 20.00 -19.96 8.08
N ARG A 294 20.41 -20.85 7.18
CA ARG A 294 21.77 -20.87 6.62
C ARG A 294 21.77 -20.80 5.11
N GLU A 295 20.92 -21.59 4.45
CA GLU A 295 21.00 -21.75 3.00
C GLU A 295 20.22 -20.67 2.23
N GLN A 296 18.95 -20.46 2.56
CA GLN A 296 18.06 -19.52 1.89
C GLN A 296 17.27 -18.65 2.88
N PRO A 297 17.96 -17.95 3.83
CA PRO A 297 17.28 -17.22 4.88
C PRO A 297 16.42 -16.06 4.37
N ALA A 298 16.88 -15.28 3.38
CA ALA A 298 16.08 -14.18 2.84
C ALA A 298 14.75 -14.67 2.24
N MET A 299 14.78 -15.79 1.51
CA MET A 299 13.60 -16.36 0.86
C MET A 299 12.60 -16.90 1.89
N VAL A 300 13.06 -17.72 2.83
CA VAL A 300 12.17 -18.39 3.80
C VAL A 300 11.65 -17.41 4.84
N LEU A 301 12.51 -16.54 5.38
CA LEU A 301 12.11 -15.57 6.40
C LEU A 301 11.26 -14.44 5.80
N GLY A 302 11.45 -14.11 4.52
CA GLY A 302 10.57 -13.19 3.79
C GLY A 302 9.17 -13.79 3.59
N TRP A 303 9.10 -15.04 3.10
CA TRP A 303 7.83 -15.75 2.93
C TRP A 303 7.05 -15.89 4.24
N LEU A 304 7.72 -16.23 5.34
CA LEU A 304 7.08 -16.37 6.65
C LEU A 304 6.77 -15.02 7.33
N LYS A 305 7.21 -13.89 6.77
CA LYS A 305 7.15 -12.55 7.40
C LYS A 305 7.85 -12.52 8.76
N THR A 306 9.03 -13.14 8.84
CA THR A 306 9.83 -13.29 10.07
C THR A 306 11.25 -12.78 9.91
N SER A 307 11.50 -11.95 8.90
CA SER A 307 12.82 -11.34 8.71
C SER A 307 13.15 -10.41 9.88
N LEU A 308 14.42 -10.34 10.26
CA LEU A 308 14.85 -9.44 11.33
C LEU A 308 14.71 -7.97 10.93
N GLN A 309 15.00 -7.67 9.66
CA GLN A 309 15.07 -6.30 9.13
C GLN A 309 13.70 -5.64 9.06
N GLU A 310 12.69 -6.37 8.56
CA GLU A 310 11.37 -5.82 8.29
C GLU A 310 10.34 -6.23 9.35
N HIS A 311 10.50 -7.40 9.97
CA HIS A 311 9.44 -7.99 10.80
C HIS A 311 9.85 -8.22 12.26
N ASN A 312 11.08 -7.87 12.69
CA ASN A 312 11.55 -8.13 14.06
C ASN A 312 11.32 -9.59 14.50
N PHE A 313 11.66 -10.54 13.62
CA PHE A 313 11.33 -11.96 13.79
C PHE A 313 9.85 -12.30 13.90
N GLY A 314 8.95 -11.45 13.38
CA GLY A 314 7.50 -11.64 13.49
C GLY A 314 6.98 -11.51 14.93
N LEU A 315 7.73 -10.86 15.82
CA LEU A 315 7.28 -10.53 17.17
C LEU A 315 6.49 -9.22 17.17
N THR A 316 5.47 -9.12 18.02
CA THR A 316 4.80 -7.84 18.30
C THR A 316 5.77 -6.84 18.94
N PRO A 317 5.51 -5.51 18.90
CA PRO A 317 6.41 -4.53 19.51
C PRO A 317 6.70 -4.80 20.99
N THR A 318 5.68 -5.20 21.76
CA THR A 318 5.83 -5.53 23.19
C THR A 318 6.63 -6.82 23.41
N GLN A 319 6.39 -7.86 22.61
CA GLN A 319 7.20 -9.09 22.65
C GLN A 319 8.64 -8.83 22.23
N TRP A 320 8.86 -7.95 21.25
CA TRP A 320 10.18 -7.55 20.79
C TRP A 320 10.94 -6.79 21.89
N ASP A 321 10.31 -5.83 22.55
CA ASP A 321 10.94 -5.07 23.64
C ASP A 321 11.32 -5.99 24.81
N HIS A 322 10.42 -6.88 25.21
CA HIS A 322 10.70 -7.88 26.24
C HIS A 322 11.81 -8.85 25.80
N TYR A 323 11.75 -9.32 24.56
CA TYR A 323 12.78 -10.18 23.97
C TYR A 323 14.13 -9.49 24.02
N TRP A 324 14.22 -8.24 23.54
CA TRP A 324 15.43 -7.42 23.51
C TRP A 324 16.03 -7.17 24.90
N GLN A 325 15.19 -6.84 25.89
CA GLN A 325 15.61 -6.64 27.28
C GLN A 325 16.14 -7.93 27.93
N GLY A 326 15.64 -9.09 27.51
CA GLY A 326 16.07 -10.41 27.98
C GLY A 326 17.34 -10.95 27.33
N LEU A 327 17.99 -10.18 26.45
CA LEU A 327 19.24 -10.56 25.78
C LEU A 327 20.46 -10.00 26.50
N SER A 328 21.53 -10.79 26.50
CA SER A 328 22.84 -10.33 26.95
C SER A 328 23.41 -9.25 26.01
N PRO A 329 24.36 -8.42 26.48
CA PRO A 329 25.01 -7.42 25.65
C PRO A 329 25.67 -8.00 24.39
N GLU A 330 26.18 -9.23 24.46
CA GLU A 330 26.76 -9.94 23.32
C GLU A 330 25.69 -10.32 22.28
N GLU A 331 24.56 -10.87 22.73
CA GLU A 331 23.44 -11.23 21.85
C GLU A 331 22.79 -10.01 21.19
N GLN A 332 22.67 -8.90 21.92
CA GLN A 332 22.22 -7.62 21.36
C GLN A 332 23.17 -7.13 20.27
N ALA A 333 24.49 -7.20 20.50
CA ALA A 333 25.48 -6.80 19.49
C ALA A 333 25.41 -7.66 18.22
N ILE A 334 25.16 -8.96 18.37
CA ILE A 334 24.92 -9.88 17.24
C ILE A 334 23.66 -9.46 16.48
N LEU A 335 22.52 -9.27 17.17
CA LEU A 335 21.29 -8.86 16.51
C LEU A 335 21.41 -7.53 15.77
N THR A 336 22.02 -6.53 16.38
CA THR A 336 22.23 -5.22 15.74
C THR A 336 23.05 -5.37 14.47
N THR A 337 24.13 -6.17 14.50
CA THR A 337 24.99 -6.40 13.33
C THR A 337 24.21 -7.06 12.18
N TYR A 338 23.39 -8.07 12.49
CA TYR A 338 22.53 -8.72 11.49
C TYR A 338 21.41 -7.80 10.97
N LYS A 339 20.86 -6.93 11.83
CA LYS A 339 19.81 -5.97 11.47
C LYS A 339 20.32 -4.87 10.55
N GLU A 340 21.54 -4.39 10.80
CA GLU A 340 22.23 -3.39 9.98
C GLU A 340 22.84 -3.96 8.68
N GLY A 341 22.83 -5.29 8.51
CA GLY A 341 23.41 -5.96 7.35
C GLY A 341 24.94 -5.88 7.30
N GLN A 342 25.60 -5.66 8.43
CA GLN A 342 27.05 -5.55 8.51
C GLN A 342 27.74 -6.93 8.48
N PRO A 343 28.98 -7.01 7.96
CA PRO A 343 29.73 -8.26 7.95
C PRO A 343 30.09 -8.72 9.37
N THR A 344 29.80 -9.98 9.69
CA THR A 344 29.99 -10.56 11.04
C THR A 344 31.46 -10.70 11.44
N GLU A 345 32.40 -10.54 10.51
CA GLU A 345 33.84 -10.67 10.73
C GLU A 345 34.43 -9.59 11.64
N ALA A 346 33.90 -8.37 11.56
CA ALA A 346 34.29 -7.28 12.44
C ALA A 346 33.79 -7.53 13.86
N LEU A 347 32.56 -8.02 13.99
CA LEU A 347 31.96 -8.41 15.27
C LEU A 347 32.70 -9.60 15.90
N ALA A 348 33.05 -10.62 15.11
CA ALA A 348 33.82 -11.78 15.53
C ALA A 348 35.13 -11.37 16.20
N ARG A 349 35.88 -10.45 15.57
CA ARG A 349 37.13 -9.93 16.13
C ARG A 349 36.90 -9.14 17.42
N ARG A 350 35.86 -8.30 17.47
CA ARG A 350 35.54 -7.49 18.66
C ARG A 350 35.14 -8.34 19.86
N LEU A 351 34.39 -9.43 19.65
CA LEU A 351 33.90 -10.31 20.71
C LEU A 351 34.86 -11.49 21.01
N GLY A 352 35.95 -11.65 20.26
CA GLY A 352 36.86 -12.80 20.40
C GLY A 352 36.23 -14.15 20.00
N LEU A 353 35.16 -14.13 19.20
CA LEU A 353 34.40 -15.31 18.79
C LEU A 353 34.75 -15.73 17.36
N LYS A 354 34.60 -17.02 17.04
CA LYS A 354 34.68 -17.52 15.67
C LYS A 354 33.35 -17.25 14.95
N ASN A 355 33.38 -17.00 13.64
CA ASN A 355 32.16 -16.80 12.82
C ASN A 355 31.13 -17.94 12.98
N ARG A 356 31.58 -19.20 13.16
CA ARG A 356 30.68 -20.33 13.44
C ARG A 356 29.92 -20.20 14.76
N GLN A 357 30.54 -19.61 15.79
CA GLN A 357 29.89 -19.36 17.08
C GLN A 357 28.84 -18.26 16.96
N ILE A 358 29.14 -17.19 16.22
CA ILE A 358 28.17 -16.13 15.91
C ILE A 358 26.98 -16.70 15.13
N GLN A 359 27.22 -17.53 14.12
CA GLN A 359 26.14 -18.19 13.38
C GLN A 359 25.33 -19.15 14.26
N ALA A 360 25.96 -19.85 15.20
CA ALA A 360 25.25 -20.72 16.14
C ALA A 360 24.36 -19.90 17.09
N GLN A 361 24.90 -18.80 17.65
CA GLN A 361 24.14 -17.87 18.48
C GLN A 361 22.99 -17.21 17.71
N TRP A 362 23.23 -16.79 16.46
CA TRP A 362 22.20 -16.30 15.55
C TRP A 362 21.03 -17.27 15.41
N VAL A 363 21.31 -18.55 15.15
CA VAL A 363 20.28 -19.59 15.05
C VAL A 363 19.51 -19.73 16.37
N GLN A 364 20.18 -19.66 17.52
CA GLN A 364 19.51 -19.76 18.83
C GLN A 364 18.59 -18.56 19.08
N LEU A 365 19.04 -17.35 18.75
CA LEU A 365 18.24 -16.12 18.87
C LEU A 365 16.96 -16.22 18.02
N TYR A 366 17.08 -16.64 16.77
CA TYR A 366 15.89 -16.84 15.93
C TYR A 366 14.91 -17.85 16.54
N LEU A 367 15.39 -18.97 17.06
CA LEU A 367 14.53 -20.02 17.59
C LEU A 367 13.86 -19.62 18.91
N ARG A 368 14.56 -18.88 19.76
CA ARG A 368 13.98 -18.30 20.97
C ARG A 368 12.85 -17.33 20.61
N ALA A 369 13.03 -16.52 19.57
CA ALA A 369 11.95 -15.68 19.04
C ALA A 369 10.80 -16.51 18.44
N GLN A 370 11.10 -17.62 17.75
CA GLN A 370 10.07 -18.53 17.22
C GLN A 370 9.23 -19.18 18.33
N GLU A 371 9.85 -19.60 19.44
CA GLU A 371 9.16 -20.15 20.60
C GLU A 371 8.20 -19.12 21.22
N LEU A 372 8.64 -17.87 21.37
CA LEU A 372 7.79 -16.78 21.89
C LEU A 372 6.55 -16.51 21.03
N ARG A 373 6.66 -16.62 19.70
CA ARG A 373 5.47 -16.53 18.82
C ARG A 373 4.52 -17.68 19.02
N THR A 374 5.06 -18.90 19.07
CA THR A 374 4.25 -20.13 19.16
C THR A 374 3.54 -20.24 20.51
N GLN A 375 4.10 -19.66 21.57
CA GLN A 375 3.49 -19.60 22.91
C GLN A 375 2.42 -18.51 23.06
N GLY A 376 2.44 -17.46 22.21
CA GLY A 376 1.46 -16.37 22.23
C GLY A 376 0.19 -16.61 21.40
N GLU A 377 0.16 -17.69 20.62
CA GLU A 377 -1.00 -18.13 19.80
C GLU A 377 -1.89 -19.17 20.53
N GLY A 378 -1.72 -19.34 21.84
CA GLY A 378 -2.45 -20.28 22.69
C GLY A 378 -3.62 -19.65 23.46
#